data_AF-A0A9P8CLC0-F1
#
_entry.id   AF-A0A9P8CLC0-F1
#
_cell.length_a   1.000
_cell.length_b   1.000
_cell.length_c   1.000
_cell.angle_alpha   90.00
_cell.angle_beta   90.00
_cell.angle_gamma   90.00
#
_symmetry.space_group_name_H-M   'P 1'
#
loop_
_entity.id
_entity.type
_entity.pdbx_description
1 polymer ?
#
loop_
_entity_poly.entity_id
_entity_poly.type
_entity_poly.pdbx_seq_one_letter_code
_entity_poly.pdbx_strand_id
1 'polypeptide(L)'
;INQTRYGPLTTAPIACSIETKSESARTGGLTQLGLWVAAWHKKMHAIQDFLSTDLARRPNAHDRIPSSLLIQVVDHDWTLFFACDNASAITLHGPTKIGSTTSLEEARALVASLEVIKAWMETTFRE
;
A
#
# COMPACT_ATOMS: atom_id res chain seq x y z
N ILE A 1 -2.05 -0.52 11.65
CA ILE A 1 -1.51 -1.89 11.78
C ILE A 1 -0.78 -2.32 10.51
N ASN A 2 0.14 -3.28 10.65
CA ASN A 2 0.95 -3.83 9.55
C ASN A 2 0.61 -5.33 9.31
N GLN A 3 0.92 -5.87 8.13
CA GLN A 3 0.74 -7.29 7.79
C GLN A 3 1.73 -8.22 8.52
N THR A 4 2.85 -7.69 9.02
CA THR A 4 3.88 -8.48 9.70
C THR A 4 3.56 -8.80 11.16
N ARG A 5 4.10 -9.94 11.64
CA ARG A 5 4.11 -10.34 13.05
C ARG A 5 5.32 -9.83 13.83
N TYR A 6 6.20 -9.06 13.17
CA TYR A 6 7.32 -8.43 13.86
C TYR A 6 6.80 -7.38 14.84
N GLY A 7 6.92 -7.66 16.14
CA GLY A 7 6.28 -6.91 17.23
C GLY A 7 6.34 -5.39 17.11
N PRO A 8 7.52 -4.80 16.86
CA PRO A 8 7.66 -3.35 16.71
C PRO A 8 6.82 -2.73 15.57
N LEU A 9 6.46 -3.51 14.55
CA LEU A 9 5.68 -3.05 13.40
C LEU A 9 4.23 -3.55 13.39
N THR A 10 3.91 -4.61 14.13
CA THR A 10 2.59 -5.27 14.05
C THR A 10 1.41 -4.31 14.26
N THR A 11 1.54 -3.36 15.18
CA THR A 11 0.53 -2.33 15.48
C THR A 11 0.75 -1.03 14.73
N ALA A 12 1.95 -0.77 14.21
CA ALA A 12 2.27 0.41 13.42
C ALA A 12 1.44 0.43 12.11
N PRO A 13 0.70 1.51 11.79
CA PRO A 13 0.06 1.70 10.49
C PRO A 13 1.07 1.68 9.34
N ILE A 14 0.68 1.04 8.24
CA ILE A 14 1.42 1.05 6.98
C ILE A 14 0.51 1.67 5.91
N ALA A 15 0.92 2.80 5.36
CA ALA A 15 0.19 3.50 4.30
C ALA A 15 0.69 3.13 2.90
N CYS A 16 1.98 2.81 2.82
CA CYS A 16 2.68 2.48 1.59
C CYS A 16 3.63 1.31 1.83
N SER A 17 3.52 0.26 1.00
CA SER A 17 4.52 -0.82 0.95
C SER A 17 5.46 -0.59 -0.22
N ILE A 18 6.76 -0.83 -0.03
CA ILE A 18 7.78 -0.67 -1.06
C ILE A 18 8.53 -1.99 -1.21
N GLU A 19 8.66 -2.47 -2.45
CA GLU A 19 9.47 -3.65 -2.76
C GLU A 19 10.48 -3.34 -3.86
N THR A 20 11.73 -3.71 -3.62
CA THR A 20 12.85 -3.49 -4.54
C THR A 20 13.34 -4.81 -5.11
N LYS A 21 13.46 -4.89 -6.44
CA LYS A 21 14.01 -6.07 -7.15
C LYS A 21 15.04 -5.63 -8.19
N SER A 22 15.93 -6.55 -8.55
CA SER A 22 16.67 -6.44 -9.80
C SER A 22 15.77 -6.75 -11.00
N GLU A 23 16.18 -6.38 -12.21
CA GLU A 23 15.46 -6.73 -13.44
C GLU A 23 15.11 -8.22 -13.52
N SER A 24 16.08 -9.08 -13.19
CA SER A 24 15.93 -10.54 -13.20
C SER A 24 14.85 -11.08 -12.26
N ALA A 25 14.41 -10.29 -11.27
CA ALA A 25 13.40 -10.67 -10.28
C ALA A 25 12.14 -9.78 -10.32
N ARG A 26 11.95 -8.99 -11.39
CA ARG A 26 10.85 -8.02 -11.56
C ARG A 26 9.47 -8.59 -11.18
N THR A 27 9.09 -9.73 -11.76
CA THR A 27 7.76 -10.34 -11.55
C THR A 27 7.52 -10.78 -10.10
N GLY A 28 8.58 -11.14 -9.38
CA GLY A 28 8.51 -11.49 -7.96
C GLY A 28 8.15 -10.30 -7.07
N GLY A 29 8.52 -9.08 -7.47
CA GLY A 29 8.25 -7.87 -6.70
C GLY A 29 6.74 -7.57 -6.57
N LEU A 30 6.03 -7.54 -7.71
CA LEU A 30 4.59 -7.28 -7.70
C LEU A 30 3.81 -8.40 -6.99
N THR A 31 4.24 -9.66 -7.16
CA THR A 31 3.65 -10.80 -6.44
C THR A 31 3.80 -10.65 -4.92
N GLN A 32 4.97 -10.22 -4.46
CA GLN A 32 5.23 -10.00 -3.04
C GLN A 32 4.41 -8.84 -2.46
N LEU A 33 4.32 -7.71 -3.19
CA LEU A 33 3.45 -6.58 -2.82
C LEU A 33 1.97 -7.01 -2.77
N GLY A 34 1.53 -7.81 -3.74
CA GLY A 34 0.18 -8.40 -3.78
C GLY A 34 -0.11 -9.26 -2.55
N LEU A 35 0.84 -10.10 -2.15
CA LEU A 35 0.72 -10.93 -0.94
C LEU A 35 0.64 -10.06 0.33
N TRP A 36 1.46 -9.02 0.43
CA TRP A 36 1.46 -8.13 1.58
C TRP A 36 0.14 -7.36 1.73
N VAL A 37 -0.39 -6.82 0.63
CA VAL A 37 -1.66 -6.09 0.67
C VAL A 37 -2.83 -7.03 0.94
N ALA A 38 -2.83 -8.25 0.39
CA ALA A 38 -3.84 -9.26 0.70
C ALA A 38 -3.83 -9.64 2.19
N ALA A 39 -2.64 -9.85 2.78
CA ALA A 39 -2.50 -10.14 4.19
C ALA A 39 -2.95 -8.96 5.07
N TRP A 40 -2.66 -7.72 4.66
CA TRP A 40 -3.11 -6.53 5.35
C TRP A 40 -4.64 -6.37 5.30
N HIS A 41 -5.27 -6.49 4.12
CA HIS A 41 -6.74 -6.43 3.97
C HIS A 41 -7.43 -7.51 4.80
N LYS A 42 -6.93 -8.75 4.79
CA LYS A 42 -7.47 -9.83 5.63
C LYS A 42 -7.45 -9.47 7.11
N LYS A 43 -6.40 -8.80 7.58
CA LYS A 43 -6.28 -8.34 8.98
C LYS A 43 -7.25 -7.20 9.28
N MET A 44 -7.42 -6.26 8.34
CA MET A 44 -8.38 -5.16 8.46
C MET A 44 -9.82 -5.68 8.53
N HIS A 45 -10.22 -6.62 7.65
CA HIS A 45 -11.51 -7.30 7.71
C HIS A 45 -11.75 -7.98 9.06
N ALA A 46 -10.78 -8.75 9.55
CA ALA A 46 -10.91 -9.41 10.86
C ALA A 46 -11.13 -8.43 12.03
N ILE A 47 -10.54 -7.23 11.95
CA ILE A 47 -10.76 -6.17 12.94
C ILE A 47 -12.14 -5.55 12.77
N GLN A 48 -12.57 -5.27 11.54
CA GLN A 48 -13.92 -4.79 11.27
C GLN A 48 -14.98 -5.77 11.80
N ASP A 49 -14.80 -7.07 11.53
CA ASP A 49 -15.67 -8.14 12.03
C ASP A 49 -15.73 -8.14 13.56
N PHE A 50 -14.56 -8.11 14.22
CA PHE A 50 -14.47 -8.06 15.68
C PHE A 50 -15.15 -6.83 16.30
N LEU A 51 -15.03 -5.66 15.64
CA LEU A 51 -15.68 -4.43 16.09
C LEU A 51 -17.20 -4.44 15.81
N SER A 52 -17.65 -5.15 14.78
CA SER A 52 -19.07 -5.25 14.40
C SER A 52 -19.90 -6.20 15.28
N THR A 53 -19.25 -7.16 15.96
CA THR A 53 -19.93 -8.04 16.92
C THR A 53 -20.31 -7.34 18.23
N ASP A 54 -19.81 -6.11 18.45
CA ASP A 54 -20.29 -5.24 19.51
C ASP A 54 -21.60 -4.57 19.05
N LEU A 55 -22.73 -5.01 19.61
CA LEU A 55 -24.12 -4.79 19.14
C LEU A 55 -24.54 -3.31 18.94
N ALA A 56 -23.70 -2.35 19.30
CA ALA A 56 -23.94 -0.92 19.19
C ALA A 56 -23.56 -0.31 17.82
N ARG A 57 -22.78 -1.00 16.98
CA ARG A 57 -22.25 -0.41 15.74
C ARG A 57 -22.59 -1.26 14.51
N ARG A 58 -23.71 -0.96 13.86
CA ARG A 58 -24.01 -1.51 12.53
C ARG A 58 -22.95 -0.99 11.55
N PRO A 59 -22.35 -1.86 10.73
CA PRO A 59 -21.42 -1.39 9.72
C PRO A 59 -22.18 -0.48 8.73
N ASN A 60 -21.73 0.75 8.59
CA ASN A 60 -22.27 1.70 7.62
C ASN A 60 -21.68 1.37 6.24
N ALA A 61 -22.36 1.79 5.17
CA ALA A 61 -21.83 1.69 3.80
C ALA A 61 -20.47 2.41 3.59
N HIS A 62 -20.04 3.20 4.59
CA HIS A 62 -18.76 3.89 4.66
C HIS A 62 -17.63 3.09 5.34
N ASP A 63 -17.88 1.90 5.89
CA ASP A 63 -16.84 1.04 6.49
C ASP A 63 -16.00 0.30 5.42
N ARG A 64 -15.64 0.98 4.35
CA ARG A 64 -14.75 0.44 3.32
C ARG A 64 -13.32 0.46 3.83
N ILE A 65 -12.59 -0.63 3.65
CA ILE A 65 -11.15 -0.66 3.94
C ILE A 65 -10.46 0.35 3.03
N PRO A 66 -9.60 1.25 3.57
CA PRO A 66 -8.95 2.26 2.77
C PRO A 66 -8.00 1.62 1.74
N SER A 67 -7.89 2.27 0.58
CA SER A 67 -6.93 1.88 -0.45
C SER A 67 -5.50 1.99 0.07
N SER A 68 -4.65 1.05 -0.31
CA SER A 68 -3.22 1.03 0.07
C SER A 68 -2.33 1.37 -1.11
N LEU A 69 -1.27 2.15 -0.88
CA LEU A 69 -0.26 2.43 -1.90
C LEU A 69 0.81 1.32 -1.93
N LEU A 70 1.23 0.94 -3.13
CA LEU A 70 2.29 -0.03 -3.35
C LEU A 70 3.30 0.55 -4.33
N ILE A 71 4.57 0.59 -3.94
CA ILE A 71 5.66 1.04 -4.81
C ILE A 71 6.51 -0.17 -5.19
N GLN A 72 6.64 -0.40 -6.48
CA GLN A 72 7.60 -1.34 -7.02
C GLN A 72 8.81 -0.57 -7.54
N VAL A 73 9.99 -1.00 -7.10
CA VAL A 73 11.27 -0.50 -7.60
C VAL A 73 11.97 -1.64 -8.32
N VAL A 74 12.27 -1.43 -9.60
CA VAL A 74 13.03 -2.40 -10.41
C VAL A 74 14.24 -1.69 -10.99
N ASP A 75 15.42 -2.10 -10.54
CA ASP A 75 16.68 -1.39 -10.77
C ASP A 75 16.53 0.11 -10.43
N HIS A 76 16.45 0.95 -11.46
CA HIS A 76 16.36 2.39 -11.33
C HIS A 76 14.95 2.93 -11.37
N ASP A 77 13.96 2.15 -11.83
CA ASP A 77 12.62 2.62 -12.12
C ASP A 77 11.65 2.41 -10.97
N TRP A 78 10.88 3.45 -10.66
CA TRP A 78 9.92 3.46 -9.57
C TRP A 78 8.50 3.59 -10.14
N THR A 79 7.65 2.61 -9.82
CA THR A 79 6.26 2.59 -10.24
C THR A 79 5.33 2.46 -9.03
N LEU A 80 4.24 3.22 -9.07
CA LEU A 80 3.19 3.25 -8.07
C LEU A 80 1.97 2.44 -8.54
N PHE A 81 1.36 1.74 -7.60
CA PHE A 81 0.09 1.07 -7.72
C PHE A 81 -0.83 1.44 -6.55
N PHE A 82 -2.13 1.40 -6.80
CA PHE A 82 -3.17 1.57 -5.80
C PHE A 82 -3.91 0.25 -5.63
N ALA A 83 -3.86 -0.32 -4.43
CA ALA A 83 -4.66 -1.49 -4.08
C ALA A 83 -6.01 -1.05 -3.55
N CYS A 84 -7.08 -1.47 -4.21
CA CYS A 84 -8.45 -1.15 -3.85
C CYS A 84 -9.23 -2.44 -3.59
N ASP A 85 -9.91 -2.50 -2.45
CA ASP A 85 -10.82 -3.59 -2.12
C ASP A 85 -12.22 -3.26 -2.63
N ASN A 86 -12.73 -4.11 -3.53
CA ASN A 86 -14.05 -3.98 -4.11
C ASN A 86 -15.06 -5.00 -3.53
N ALA A 87 -14.77 -5.53 -2.34
CA ALA A 87 -15.48 -6.61 -1.63
C ALA A 87 -15.34 -8.02 -2.23
N SER A 88 -15.16 -8.13 -3.55
CA SER A 88 -14.95 -9.44 -4.21
C SER A 88 -13.48 -9.80 -4.36
N ALA A 89 -12.62 -8.80 -4.54
CA ALA A 89 -11.20 -8.93 -4.76
C ALA A 89 -10.45 -7.63 -4.43
N ILE A 90 -9.15 -7.76 -4.22
CA ILE A 90 -8.23 -6.62 -4.16
C ILE A 90 -7.70 -6.39 -5.58
N THR A 91 -8.02 -5.24 -6.15
CA THR A 91 -7.59 -4.85 -7.50
C THR A 91 -6.42 -3.88 -7.41
N LEU A 92 -5.38 -4.11 -8.21
CA LEU A 92 -4.25 -3.18 -8.33
C LEU A 92 -4.46 -2.27 -9.53
N HIS A 93 -4.54 -0.97 -9.29
CA HIS A 93 -4.58 0.06 -10.34
C HIS A 93 -3.17 0.62 -10.57
N GLY A 94 -2.69 0.59 -11.81
CA GLY A 94 -1.33 0.99 -12.21
C GLY A 94 -0.87 0.21 -13.45
N PRO A 95 0.42 0.22 -13.78
CA PRO A 95 1.50 0.99 -13.13
C PRO A 95 1.47 2.47 -13.49
N THR A 96 1.78 3.33 -12.53
CA THR A 96 2.07 4.76 -12.76
C THR A 96 3.55 5.01 -12.48
N LYS A 97 4.32 5.47 -13.48
CA LYS A 97 5.72 5.84 -13.26
C LYS A 97 5.78 7.08 -12.35
N ILE A 98 6.57 6.99 -11.28
CA ILE A 98 6.76 8.11 -10.34
C ILE A 98 8.18 8.69 -10.38
N GLY A 99 9.06 8.14 -11.21
CA GLY A 99 10.40 8.64 -11.47
C GLY A 99 11.41 7.52 -11.63
N SER A 100 12.68 7.88 -11.72
CA SER A 100 13.79 6.96 -11.90
C SER A 100 15.08 7.54 -11.34
N THR A 101 16.09 6.70 -11.13
CA THR A 101 17.44 7.14 -10.71
C THR A 101 18.46 7.14 -11.86
N THR A 102 18.01 6.97 -13.10
CA THR A 102 18.85 6.96 -14.31
C THR A 102 19.37 8.33 -14.74
N SER A 103 18.71 9.42 -14.33
CA SER A 103 19.11 10.79 -14.64
C SER A 103 18.75 11.75 -13.52
N LEU A 104 19.38 12.94 -13.50
CA LEU A 104 19.09 13.97 -12.51
C LEU A 104 17.66 14.50 -12.62
N GLU A 105 17.12 14.59 -13.84
CA GLU A 105 15.74 15.03 -14.08
C GLU A 105 14.74 14.02 -13.52
N GLU A 106 14.91 12.74 -13.83
CA GLU A 106 14.05 11.66 -13.32
C GLU A 106 14.18 11.52 -11.80
N ALA A 107 15.37 11.74 -11.23
CA ALA A 107 15.57 11.70 -9.79
C ALA A 107 14.82 12.85 -9.08
N ARG A 108 14.76 14.04 -9.69
CA ARG A 108 13.95 15.15 -9.17
C ARG A 108 12.46 14.86 -9.27
N ALA A 109 12.00 14.25 -10.36
CA ALA A 109 10.62 13.79 -10.49
C ALA A 109 10.26 12.75 -9.42
N LEU A 110 11.20 11.84 -9.11
CA LEU A 110 11.05 10.86 -8.04
C LEU A 110 10.91 11.53 -6.67
N VAL A 111 11.78 12.48 -6.33
CA VAL A 111 11.69 13.23 -5.08
C VAL A 111 10.34 13.94 -4.96
N ALA A 112 9.93 14.68 -5.99
CA ALA A 112 8.65 15.38 -5.99
C ALA A 112 7.45 14.42 -5.79
N SER A 113 7.47 13.26 -6.44
CA SER A 113 6.41 12.25 -6.29
C SER A 113 6.37 11.68 -4.86
N LEU A 114 7.53 11.38 -4.28
CA LEU A 114 7.63 10.88 -2.90
C LEU A 114 7.20 11.92 -1.88
N GLU A 115 7.44 13.21 -2.11
CA GLU A 115 6.95 14.30 -1.27
C GLU A 115 5.42 14.38 -1.27
N VAL A 116 4.78 14.25 -2.44
CA VAL A 116 3.32 14.19 -2.55
C VAL A 116 2.74 12.97 -1.82
N ILE A 117 3.36 11.80 -2.00
CA ILE A 117 2.94 10.58 -1.29
C ILE A 117 3.09 10.75 0.22
N LYS A 118 4.21 11.31 0.69
CA LYS A 118 4.42 11.61 2.11
C LYS A 118 3.34 12.57 2.64
N ALA A 119 3.06 13.65 1.92
CA ALA A 119 2.05 14.63 2.33
C ALA A 119 0.67 13.97 2.48
N TRP A 120 0.29 13.10 1.53
CA TRP A 120 -0.94 12.31 1.62
C TRP A 120 -0.92 11.34 2.82
N MET A 121 0.20 10.66 3.08
CA MET A 121 0.35 9.76 4.23
C MET A 121 0.21 10.50 5.57
N GLU A 122 0.70 11.73 5.64
CA GLU A 122 0.68 12.54 6.87
C GLU A 122 -0.65 13.23 7.12
N THR A 123 -1.42 13.51 6.07
CA THR A 123 -2.71 14.21 6.13
C THR A 123 -3.88 13.24 5.99
N THR A 124 -4.17 12.78 4.78
CA THR A 124 -5.36 11.98 4.46
C THR A 124 -5.34 10.57 5.03
N PHE A 125 -4.20 9.88 5.03
CA PHE A 125 -4.15 8.49 5.55
C PHE A 125 -4.17 8.43 7.08
N ARG A 126 -3.66 9.48 7.73
CA ARG A 126 -3.53 9.54 9.19
C ARG A 126 -4.87 9.85 9.88
N GLU A 127 -5.69 10.69 9.24
CA GLU A 127 -7.02 11.12 9.70
C GLU A 127 -8.09 10.05 9.48
#